data_AF-A0A501WDE8-F1
#
_entry.id   AF-A0A501WDE8-F1
#
_cell.length_a   1.000
_cell.length_b   1.000
_cell.length_c   1.000
_cell.angle_alpha   90.00
_cell.angle_beta   90.00
_cell.angle_gamma   90.00
#
_symmetry.space_group_name_H-M   'P 1'
#
loop_
_entity.id
_entity.type
_entity.pdbx_description
1 polymer ?
#
loop_
_entity_poly.entity_id
_entity_poly.type
_entity_poly.pdbx_seq_one_letter_code
_entity_poly.pdbx_strand_id
1 'polypeptide(L)'
;MDKSRYIVTTTHGEQVDLTQAQILRSNNLYPFGQHNYAIYLTPAGTFVKALNSGEREIMLTHYELIGEAEARNYDHPYFRTDN
;
A
#
# COMPACT_ATOMS: atom_id res chain seq x y z
N MET A 1 21.33 2.23 15.07
CA MET A 1 20.71 2.27 13.72
C MET A 1 19.29 2.77 13.91
N ASP A 2 19.07 4.06 13.65
CA ASP A 2 17.72 4.62 13.57
C ASP A 2 16.97 3.86 12.47
N LYS A 3 15.93 3.12 12.82
CA LYS A 3 15.02 2.56 11.82
C LYS A 3 14.30 3.77 11.21
N SER A 4 14.59 4.09 9.95
CA SER A 4 13.89 5.16 9.23
C SER A 4 12.38 4.94 9.36
N ARG A 5 11.66 5.91 9.94
CA ARG A 5 10.21 5.83 10.05
C ARG A 5 9.61 5.87 8.65
N TYR A 6 8.71 4.94 8.36
CA TYR A 6 7.95 4.93 7.13
C TYR A 6 6.58 5.55 7.38
N ILE A 7 6.51 6.88 7.29
CA ILE A 7 5.29 7.66 7.47
C ILE A 7 4.74 8.01 6.09
N VAL A 8 3.46 7.71 5.86
CA VAL A 8 2.76 8.02 4.61
C VAL A 8 1.60 8.96 4.88
N THR A 9 1.24 9.77 3.88
CA THR A 9 0.06 10.62 3.93
C THR A 9 -1.03 10.00 3.08
N THR A 10 -2.21 9.81 3.67
CA THR A 10 -3.38 9.29 2.97
C THR A 10 -3.95 10.33 2.01
N THR A 11 -4.79 9.89 1.08
CA THR A 11 -5.56 10.77 0.19
C THR A 11 -6.36 11.84 0.90
N HIS A 12 -6.78 11.58 2.14
CA HIS A 12 -7.54 12.50 2.97
C HIS A 12 -6.65 13.40 3.85
N GLY A 13 -5.32 13.29 3.71
CA GLY A 13 -4.34 14.12 4.43
C GLY A 13 -3.91 13.58 5.79
N GLU A 14 -4.36 12.39 6.19
CA GLU A 14 -3.99 11.78 7.47
C GLU A 14 -2.61 11.13 7.36
N GLN A 15 -1.79 11.27 8.40
CA GLN A 15 -0.49 10.59 8.46
C GLN A 15 -0.63 9.24 9.13
N VAL A 16 -0.06 8.21 8.51
CA VAL A 16 -0.06 6.85 9.03
C VAL A 16 1.37 6.32 9.10
N ASP A 17 1.72 5.75 10.25
CA ASP A 17 3.01 5.09 10.47
C ASP A 17 2.94 3.62 10.04
N LEU A 18 3.67 3.29 8.97
CA LEU A 18 3.80 1.95 8.42
C LEU A 18 5.13 1.27 8.81
N THR A 19 5.94 1.88 9.67
CA THR A 19 7.29 1.39 10.04
C THR A 19 7.28 -0.04 10.56
N GLN A 20 6.23 -0.42 11.28
CA GLN A 20 6.04 -1.76 11.86
C GLN A 20 4.73 -2.39 11.40
N ALA A 21 4.19 -1.95 10.25
CA ALA A 21 2.96 -2.51 9.73
C ALA A 21 3.18 -3.93 9.16
N GLN A 22 2.22 -4.80 9.41
CA GLN A 22 2.17 -6.12 8.80
C GLN A 22 1.64 -6.00 7.37
N ILE A 23 2.34 -6.56 6.39
CA ILE A 23 1.81 -6.70 5.03
C ILE A 23 0.88 -7.92 5.00
N LEU A 24 -0.39 -7.71 4.71
CA LEU A 24 -1.39 -8.77 4.58
C LEU A 24 -1.40 -9.36 3.17
N ARG A 25 -1.20 -8.51 2.16
CA ARG A 25 -1.19 -8.88 0.74
C ARG A 25 -0.42 -7.81 -0.03
N SER A 26 0.33 -8.19 -1.07
CA SER A 26 0.99 -7.24 -1.95
C SER A 26 1.38 -7.86 -3.28
N ASN A 27 1.73 -7.01 -4.25
CA ASN A 27 2.34 -7.42 -5.52
C ASN A 27 3.73 -6.81 -5.69
N ASN A 28 4.69 -7.26 -4.89
CA ASN A 28 6.05 -6.69 -4.87
C ASN A 28 6.98 -7.28 -5.93
N LEU A 29 6.53 -8.26 -6.72
CA LEU A 29 7.33 -8.86 -7.80
C LEU A 29 7.66 -7.84 -8.90
N TYR A 30 6.78 -6.87 -9.10
CA TYR A 30 6.93 -5.80 -10.07
C TYR A 30 6.62 -4.46 -9.38
N PRO A 31 7.65 -3.71 -8.96
CA PRO A 31 7.47 -2.57 -8.08
C PRO A 31 6.83 -1.36 -8.76
N PHE A 32 6.73 -1.32 -10.10
CA PHE A 32 6.34 -0.12 -10.83
C PHE A 32 5.15 -0.38 -11.76
N GLY A 33 4.24 0.59 -11.84
CA GLY A 33 3.03 0.51 -12.65
C GLY A 33 1.78 0.10 -11.86
N GLN A 34 0.61 0.29 -12.48
CA GLN A 34 -0.70 0.25 -11.81
C GLN A 34 -1.05 -1.08 -11.14
N HIS A 35 -0.37 -2.17 -11.49
CA HIS A 35 -0.56 -3.50 -10.91
C HIS A 35 0.12 -3.66 -9.54
N ASN A 36 0.97 -2.72 -9.12
CA ASN A 36 1.61 -2.77 -7.81
C ASN A 36 0.67 -2.21 -6.73
N TYR A 37 0.53 -2.98 -5.66
CA TYR A 37 -0.26 -2.63 -4.49
C TYR A 37 0.30 -3.32 -3.24
N ALA A 38 -0.07 -2.79 -2.09
CA ALA A 38 0.13 -3.44 -0.79
C ALA A 38 -1.02 -3.12 0.16
N ILE A 39 -1.40 -4.11 0.96
CA ILE A 39 -2.38 -3.97 2.04
C ILE A 39 -1.64 -4.14 3.36
N TYR A 40 -1.69 -3.11 4.20
CA TYR A 40 -1.02 -3.05 5.48
C TYR A 40 -2.02 -3.11 6.64
N LEU A 41 -1.62 -3.76 7.73
CA LEU A 41 -2.22 -3.64 9.06
C LEU A 41 -1.22 -2.95 9.99
N THR A 42 -1.56 -1.76 10.48
CA THR A 42 -0.71 -1.02 11.40
C THR A 42 -0.74 -1.63 12.80
N PRO A 43 0.27 -1.36 13.66
CA PRO A 43 0.23 -1.76 15.06
C PRO A 43 -0.96 -1.17 15.85
N ALA A 44 -1.55 -0.08 15.37
CA ALA A 44 -2.74 0.53 15.94
C ALA A 44 -4.06 -0.17 15.52
N GLY A 45 -3.99 -1.20 14.69
CA GLY A 45 -5.17 -1.93 14.20
C GLY A 45 -5.87 -1.28 13.01
N THR A 46 -5.22 -0.32 12.34
CA THR A 46 -5.77 0.34 11.14
C THR A 46 -5.32 -0.37 9.88
N PHE A 47 -6.19 -0.44 8.87
CA PHE A 47 -5.86 -1.03 7.58
C PHE A 47 -5.59 0.05 6.54
N VAL A 48 -4.49 -0.09 5.80
CA VAL A 48 -4.09 0.85 4.74
C VAL A 48 -3.93 0.11 3.44
N LYS A 49 -4.60 0.60 2.39
CA LYS A 49 -4.40 0.19 1.01
C LYS A 49 -3.44 1.16 0.36
N ALA A 50 -2.33 0.66 -0.13
CA ALA A 50 -1.36 1.41 -0.90
C ALA A 50 -1.37 0.93 -2.34
N LEU A 51 -1.42 1.87 -3.29
CA LEU A 51 -1.53 1.60 -4.72
C LEU A 51 -0.45 2.38 -5.46
N ASN A 52 -0.07 1.87 -6.62
CA ASN A 52 0.63 2.62 -7.63
C ASN A 52 -0.37 3.19 -8.65
N SER A 53 -0.34 4.50 -8.90
CA SER A 53 -1.23 5.18 -9.86
C SER A 53 -0.79 5.03 -11.33
N GLY A 54 0.28 4.28 -11.61
CA GLY A 54 0.89 4.11 -12.94
C GLY A 54 2.28 4.71 -13.07
N GLU A 55 2.86 5.15 -11.96
CA GLU A 55 4.21 5.68 -11.90
C GLU A 55 5.25 4.59 -12.19
N ARG A 56 6.24 4.96 -13.00
CA ARG A 56 7.31 4.06 -13.44
C ARG A 56 8.51 4.02 -12.50
N GLU A 57 8.58 4.98 -11.57
CA GLU A 57 9.76 5.19 -10.72
C GLU A 57 9.42 5.13 -9.22
N ILE A 58 8.14 5.22 -8.86
CA ILE A 58 7.67 5.22 -7.48
C ILE A 58 6.85 3.96 -7.25
N MET A 59 7.13 3.25 -6.16
CA MET A 59 6.47 1.97 -5.90
C MET A 59 4.98 2.09 -5.59
N LEU A 60 4.65 2.95 -4.63
CA LEU A 60 3.31 3.16 -4.12
C LEU A 60 3.13 4.67 -3.92
N THR A 61 2.13 5.22 -4.59
CA THR A 61 1.93 6.67 -4.72
C THR A 61 0.68 7.14 -3.99
N HIS A 62 -0.23 6.21 -3.70
CA HIS A 62 -1.56 6.51 -3.21
C HIS A 62 -1.88 5.63 -2.01
N TYR A 63 -2.33 6.23 -0.92
CA TYR A 63 -2.59 5.54 0.34
C TYR A 63 -4.00 5.88 0.84
N GLU A 64 -4.78 4.86 1.13
CA GLU A 64 -6.17 4.99 1.59
C GLU A 64 -6.37 4.18 2.86
N LEU A 65 -7.06 4.75 3.84
CA LEU A 65 -7.60 3.97 4.94
C LEU A 65 -8.77 3.15 4.42
N ILE A 66 -8.78 1.86 4.74
CA ILE A 66 -9.84 0.94 4.32
C ILE A 66 -10.36 0.15 5.53
N GLY A 67 -11.54 -0.45 5.37
CA GLY A 67 -12.10 -1.34 6.39
C GLY A 67 -11.44 -2.72 6.39
N GLU A 68 -11.55 -3.44 7.52
CA GLU A 68 -11.01 -4.81 7.64
C GLU A 68 -11.56 -5.77 6.58
N ALA A 69 -12.87 -5.70 6.30
CA ALA A 69 -13.51 -6.57 5.31
C ALA A 69 -12.95 -6.35 3.90
N GLU A 70 -12.71 -5.10 3.51
CA GLU A 70 -12.05 -4.75 2.24
C GLU A 70 -10.61 -5.25 2.25
N ALA A 71 -9.86 -5.04 3.34
CA ALA A 71 -8.44 -5.41 3.43
C ALA A 71 -8.22 -6.92 3.28
N ARG A 72 -9.06 -7.73 3.93
CA ARG A 72 -8.94 -9.20 3.90
C ARG A 72 -9.37 -9.81 2.57
N ASN A 73 -10.35 -9.18 1.90
CA ASN A 73 -10.93 -9.67 0.65
C ASN A 73 -10.49 -8.84 -0.56
N TYR A 74 -9.44 -8.03 -0.43
CA TYR A 74 -9.00 -7.14 -1.50
C TYR A 74 -8.59 -7.93 -2.73
N ASP A 75 -9.24 -7.60 -3.85
CA ASP A 75 -8.92 -8.08 -5.18
C ASP A 75 -8.48 -6.89 -6.04
N HIS A 76 -7.24 -6.94 -6.52
CA HIS A 76 -6.65 -5.81 -7.22
C HIS A 76 -7.05 -5.87 -8.70
N PRO A 77 -7.64 -4.81 -9.27
CA PRO A 77 -8.23 -4.87 -10.62
C PRO A 77 -7.20 -4.88 -11.75
N TYR A 78 -5.95 -4.49 -11.48
CA TYR A 78 -4.90 -4.39 -12.48
C TYR A 78 -3.96 -5.59 -12.43
N PHE A 79 -3.70 -6.14 -13.60
CA PHE A 79 -2.71 -7.19 -13.81
C PHE A 79 -1.56 -6.62 -14.63
N ARG A 80 -0.37 -7.21 -14.48
CA ARG A 80 0.75 -6.85 -15.35
C ARG A 80 0.40 -7.24 -16.79
N THR A 81 0.29 -6.26 -17.66
CA THR A 81 0.24 -6.46 -19.11
C THR A 81 1.66 -6.28 -19.65
N ASP A 82 2.31 -7.39 -19.98
CA ASP A 82 3.55 -7.39 -20.74
C ASP A 82 3.21 -7.10 -22.21
N ASN A 83 3.17 -5.82 -22.57
CA ASN A 83 3.23 -5.37 -23.97
C ASN A 83 4.67 -5.13 -24.37
#